data_AF-A0A7C4BK74-F1
#
_entry.id   AF-A0A7C4BK74-F1
#
_cell.length_a   1.000
_cell.length_b   1.000
_cell.length_c   1.000
_cell.angle_alpha   90.00
_cell.angle_beta   90.00
_cell.angle_gamma   90.00
#
_symmetry.space_group_name_H-M   'P 1'
#
loop_
_entity.id
_entity.type
_entity.pdbx_description
1 polymer ?
#
loop_
_entity_poly.entity_id
_entity_poly.type
_entity_poly.pdbx_seq_one_letter_code
_entity_poly.pdbx_strand_id
1 'polypeptide(L)'
;MRQLEELYREQIRLLEELLFLLRRDAEIIRSGRREELEELLENNKKKETLALKIKLIEGEKRRLLEVGERPQELEEELKSLLKEISRQGEKNRVLLEESISLITSLLSILSPPVTYTPEGRPFMGGLLRSRGKA
;
A
#
# COMPACT_ATOMS: atom_id res chain seq x y z
N MET A 1 -6.23 26.06 24.08
CA MET A 1 -5.94 24.82 24.83
C MET A 1 -6.93 23.71 24.47
N ARG A 2 -8.18 23.67 24.96
CA ARG A 2 -9.13 22.55 24.69
C ARG A 2 -9.30 22.17 23.21
N GLN A 3 -9.50 23.14 22.33
CA GLN A 3 -9.67 22.86 20.89
C GLN A 3 -8.42 22.23 20.24
N LEU A 4 -7.22 22.63 20.66
CA LEU A 4 -5.98 22.06 20.14
C LEU A 4 -5.81 20.62 20.61
N GLU A 5 -6.08 20.34 21.89
CA GLU A 5 -6.07 18.98 22.44
C GLU A 5 -7.09 18.07 21.74
N GLU A 6 -8.30 18.57 21.46
CA GLU A 6 -9.32 17.84 20.70
C GLU A 6 -8.84 17.47 19.30
N LEU A 7 -8.18 18.40 18.59
CA LEU A 7 -7.58 18.12 17.28
C LEU A 7 -6.47 17.07 17.36
N TYR A 8 -5.63 17.12 18.40
CA TYR A 8 -4.62 16.07 18.62
C TYR A 8 -5.26 14.71 18.83
N ARG A 9 -6.28 14.61 19.69
CA ARG A 9 -6.99 13.36 19.97
C ARG A 9 -7.68 12.80 18.73
N GLU A 10 -8.33 13.67 17.94
CA GLU A 10 -8.96 13.24 16.68
C GLU A 10 -7.91 12.78 15.67
N GLN A 11 -6.77 13.46 15.57
CA GLN A 11 -5.69 13.02 14.69
C GLN A 11 -5.12 11.66 15.10
N ILE A 12 -4.92 11.44 16.41
CA ILE A 12 -4.48 10.15 16.94
C ILE A 12 -5.48 9.05 16.57
N ARG A 13 -6.78 9.28 16.80
CA ARG A 13 -7.85 8.34 16.44
C ARG A 13 -7.82 7.95 14.96
N LEU A 14 -7.66 8.93 14.07
CA LEU A 14 -7.58 8.69 12.62
C LEU A 14 -6.31 7.95 12.21
N LEU A 15 -5.19 8.22 12.89
CA LEU A 15 -3.93 7.52 12.67
C LEU A 15 -4.01 6.06 13.17
N GLU A 16 -4.70 5.79 14.27
CA GLU A 16 -4.95 4.42 14.75
C GLU A 16 -5.80 3.62 13.76
N GLU A 17 -6.84 4.25 13.20
CA GLU A 17 -7.65 3.66 12.13
C GLU A 17 -6.80 3.37 10.88
N LEU A 18 -5.94 4.31 10.47
CA LEU A 18 -5.01 4.11 9.36
C LEU A 18 -4.06 2.93 9.63
N LEU A 19 -3.50 2.85 10.84
CA LEU A 19 -2.63 1.75 11.23
C LEU A 19 -3.36 0.41 11.21
N PHE A 20 -4.60 0.36 11.67
CA PHE A 20 -5.44 -0.83 11.60
C PHE A 20 -5.59 -1.32 10.15
N LEU A 21 -5.94 -0.42 9.23
CA LEU A 21 -6.06 -0.75 7.81
C LEU A 21 -4.73 -1.26 7.22
N LEU A 22 -3.61 -0.62 7.56
CA LEU A 22 -2.30 -1.07 7.10
C LEU A 22 -1.93 -2.47 7.63
N ARG A 23 -2.31 -2.80 8.87
CA ARG A 23 -2.12 -4.16 9.41
C ARG A 23 -2.99 -5.17 8.67
N ARG A 24 -4.24 -4.81 8.37
CA ARG A 24 -5.16 -5.66 7.60
C ARG A 24 -4.65 -5.91 6.18
N ASP A 25 -4.14 -4.88 5.51
CA ASP A 25 -3.51 -5.02 4.20
C ASP A 25 -2.36 -6.04 4.24
N ALA A 26 -1.54 -6.02 5.29
CA ALA A 26 -0.43 -6.96 5.46
C ALA A 26 -0.91 -8.42 5.55
N GLU A 27 -2.04 -8.66 6.20
CA GLU A 27 -2.68 -9.98 6.29
C GLU A 27 -3.16 -10.44 4.92
N ILE A 28 -3.85 -9.56 4.19
CA ILE A 28 -4.37 -9.83 2.85
C ILE A 28 -3.24 -10.12 1.87
N ILE A 29 -2.18 -9.30 1.86
CA ILE A 29 -1.02 -9.51 0.99
C ILE A 29 -0.37 -10.86 1.26
N ARG A 30 -0.25 -11.26 2.54
CA ARG A 30 0.31 -12.57 2.91
C ARG A 30 -0.59 -13.74 2.57
N SER A 31 -1.91 -13.57 2.64
CA SER A 31 -2.83 -14.66 2.32
C SER A 31 -2.77 -15.03 0.84
N GLY A 32 -2.47 -14.05 -0.02
CA GLY A 32 -2.42 -14.22 -1.47
C GLY A 32 -3.78 -14.59 -2.08
N ARG A 33 -4.88 -14.46 -1.32
CA ARG A 33 -6.22 -14.85 -1.74
C ARG A 33 -6.81 -13.80 -2.66
N ARG A 34 -7.27 -14.24 -3.83
CA ARG A 34 -7.89 -13.35 -4.82
C ARG A 34 -9.16 -12.69 -4.28
N GLU A 35 -9.91 -13.42 -3.45
CA GLU A 35 -11.18 -12.98 -2.87
C GLU A 35 -11.00 -11.77 -1.95
N GLU A 36 -9.82 -11.59 -1.36
CA GLU A 36 -9.51 -10.47 -0.46
C GLU A 36 -8.97 -9.24 -1.20
N LEU A 37 -8.77 -9.32 -2.53
CA LEU A 37 -8.26 -8.18 -3.33
C LEU A 37 -9.24 -7.00 -3.35
N GLU A 38 -10.55 -7.28 -3.38
CA GLU A 38 -11.58 -6.23 -3.32
C GLU A 38 -11.52 -5.46 -1.99
N GLU A 39 -11.29 -6.17 -0.88
CA GLU A 39 -11.09 -5.57 0.44
C GLU A 39 -9.84 -4.67 0.45
N LEU A 40 -8.73 -5.12 -0.13
CA LEU A 40 -7.50 -4.32 -0.24
C LEU A 40 -7.73 -3.01 -1.03
N LEU A 41 -8.50 -3.07 -2.12
CA LEU A 41 -8.86 -1.89 -2.91
C LEU A 41 -9.80 -0.95 -2.15
N GLU A 42 -10.76 -1.47 -1.39
CA GLU A 42 -11.63 -0.67 -0.54
C GLU A 42 -10.82 0.01 0.59
N ASN A 43 -9.89 -0.73 1.20
CA ASN A 43 -8.98 -0.19 2.20
C ASN A 43 -8.14 0.95 1.62
N ASN A 44 -7.70 0.88 0.36
CA ASN A 44 -6.97 1.99 -0.28
C ASN A 44 -7.80 3.28 -0.33
N LYS A 45 -9.08 3.20 -0.71
CA LYS A 45 -9.99 4.36 -0.72
C LYS A 45 -10.18 4.94 0.69
N LYS A 46 -10.32 4.08 1.70
CA LYS A 46 -10.43 4.50 3.11
C LYS A 46 -9.14 5.20 3.57
N LYS A 47 -7.97 4.63 3.27
CA LYS A 47 -6.65 5.21 3.60
C LYS A 47 -6.45 6.58 2.95
N GLU A 48 -6.83 6.76 1.68
CA GLU A 48 -6.80 8.06 1.00
C GLU A 48 -7.67 9.10 1.72
N THR A 49 -8.90 8.71 2.07
CA THR A 49 -9.82 9.60 2.80
C THR A 49 -9.27 9.98 4.17
N LEU A 50 -8.70 9.03 4.92
CA LEU A 50 -8.05 9.29 6.22
C LEU A 50 -6.86 10.23 6.07
N ALA A 51 -6.02 10.03 5.06
CA ALA A 51 -4.86 10.91 4.80
C ALA A 51 -5.29 12.36 4.53
N LEU A 52 -6.39 12.57 3.79
CA LEU A 52 -6.94 13.91 3.57
C LEU A 52 -7.46 14.54 4.87
N LYS A 53 -8.20 13.78 5.71
CA LYS A 53 -8.67 14.28 7.01
C LYS A 53 -7.52 14.66 7.94
N ILE A 54 -6.51 13.81 8.04
CA ILE A 54 -5.31 14.06 8.85
C ILE A 54 -4.60 15.32 8.36
N LYS A 55 -4.49 15.53 7.04
CA LYS A 55 -3.89 16.73 6.46
C LYS A 55 -4.66 18.02 6.83
N LEU A 56 -5.99 17.97 6.86
CA LEU A 56 -6.83 19.09 7.28
C LEU A 56 -6.59 19.43 8.76
N ILE A 57 -6.63 18.42 9.64
CA ILE A 57 -6.38 18.59 11.08
C ILE A 57 -4.98 19.15 11.32
N GLU A 58 -3.96 18.64 10.62
CA GLU A 58 -2.60 19.15 10.74
C GLU A 58 -2.47 20.63 10.33
N GLY A 59 -3.25 21.06 9.33
CA GLY A 59 -3.34 22.47 8.94
C GLY A 59 -3.99 23.34 10.02
N GLU A 60 -5.06 22.86 10.65
CA GLU A 60 -5.74 23.57 11.74
C GLU A 60 -4.88 23.64 13.01
N LYS A 61 -4.21 22.54 13.38
CA LYS A 61 -3.27 22.48 14.50
C LYS A 61 -2.15 23.50 14.33
N ARG A 62 -1.55 23.60 13.14
CA ARG A 62 -0.48 24.60 12.88
C ARG A 62 -0.94 26.02 13.16
N ARG A 63 -2.16 26.39 12.74
CA ARG A 63 -2.73 27.72 13.01
C ARG A 63 -2.95 27.97 14.50
N LEU A 64 -3.41 26.96 15.24
CA LEU A 64 -3.67 27.09 16.68
C LEU A 64 -2.39 27.06 17.52
N LEU A 65 -1.33 26.41 17.04
CA LEU A 65 -0.02 26.35 17.69
C LEU A 65 0.73 27.68 17.68
N GLU A 66 0.39 28.62 16.79
CA GLU A 66 0.93 29.99 16.81
C GLU A 66 0.46 30.78 18.03
N VAL A 67 -0.59 30.31 18.72
CA VAL A 67 -1.31 31.07 19.76
C VAL A 67 -1.45 30.29 21.08
N GLY A 68 -0.90 29.07 21.18
CA GLY A 68 -1.12 28.18 22.33
C GLY A 68 0.05 27.25 22.66
N GLU A 69 0.01 26.69 23.87
CA GLU A 69 0.98 25.70 24.33
C GLU A 69 0.73 24.32 23.70
N ARG A 70 1.82 23.56 23.50
CA ARG A 70 1.77 22.21 22.92
C ARG A 70 1.43 21.17 23.99
N PRO A 71 0.41 20.32 23.79
CA PRO A 71 0.16 19.20 24.67
C PRO A 71 1.23 18.12 24.43
N GLN A 72 2.28 18.12 25.26
CA GLN A 72 3.48 17.31 25.06
C GLN A 72 3.18 15.80 25.00
N GLU A 73 2.34 15.29 25.90
CA GLU A 73 1.97 13.86 25.94
C GLU A 73 1.32 13.40 24.63
N LEU A 74 0.35 14.17 24.11
CA LEU A 74 -0.32 13.87 22.85
C LEU A 74 0.63 13.99 21.65
N GLU A 75 1.60 14.89 21.72
CA GLU A 75 2.60 15.03 20.66
C GLU A 75 3.59 13.85 20.63
N GLU A 76 3.96 13.31 21.79
CA GLU A 76 4.78 12.10 21.91
C GLU A 76 4.03 10.85 21.42
N GLU A 77 2.77 10.70 21.82
CA GLU A 77 1.90 9.63 21.35
C GLU A 77 1.77 9.66 19.82
N LEU A 78 1.48 10.83 19.25
CA LEU A 78 1.38 11.01 17.81
C LEU A 78 2.69 10.67 17.08
N LYS A 79 3.84 11.08 17.62
CA LYS A 79 5.16 10.73 17.07
C LYS A 79 5.41 9.22 17.10
N SER A 80 5.04 8.56 18.19
CA SER A 80 5.13 7.10 18.32
C SER A 80 4.28 6.41 17.25
N LEU A 81 3.03 6.84 17.10
CA LEU A 81 2.08 6.27 16.15
C LEU A 81 2.51 6.47 14.69
N LEU A 82 3.06 7.63 14.34
CA LEU A 82 3.61 7.89 13.01
C LEU A 82 4.81 6.98 12.68
N LYS A 83 5.68 6.71 13.65
CA LYS A 83 6.78 5.74 13.48
C LYS A 83 6.24 4.33 13.20
N GLU A 84 5.21 3.92 13.92
CA GLU A 84 4.58 2.61 13.73
C GLU A 84 3.89 2.49 12.36
N ILE A 85 3.17 3.53 11.94
CA ILE A 85 2.55 3.62 10.60
C ILE A 85 3.62 3.54 9.51
N SER A 86 4.73 4.28 9.65
CA SER A 86 5.84 4.24 8.69
C SER A 86 6.45 2.84 8.60
N ARG A 87 6.70 2.20 9.75
CA ARG A 87 7.22 0.83 9.80
C ARG A 87 6.28 -0.17 9.16
N GLN A 88 4.98 -0.08 9.43
CA GLN A 88 3.98 -0.98 8.87
C GLN A 88 3.77 -0.74 7.37
N GLY A 89 3.77 0.52 6.92
CA GLY A 89 3.71 0.88 5.50
C GLY A 89 4.90 0.32 4.71
N GLU A 90 6.11 0.45 5.26
CA GLU A 90 7.31 -0.11 4.64
C GLU A 90 7.25 -1.63 4.54
N LYS A 91 6.79 -2.29 5.61
CA LYS A 91 6.57 -3.74 5.60
C LYS A 91 5.59 -4.18 4.52
N ASN A 92 4.49 -3.45 4.32
CA ASN A 92 3.52 -3.77 3.28
C ASN A 92 4.12 -3.58 1.88
N ARG A 93 4.91 -2.52 1.69
CA ARG A 93 5.64 -2.25 0.43
C ARG A 93 6.55 -3.42 0.07
N VAL A 94 7.38 -3.86 1.01
CA VAL A 94 8.30 -4.99 0.79
C VAL A 94 7.54 -6.26 0.42
N LEU A 95 6.46 -6.60 1.15
CA LEU A 95 5.66 -7.80 0.84
C LEU A 95 5.06 -7.76 -0.58
N LEU A 96 4.59 -6.60 -1.03
CA LEU A 96 4.07 -6.42 -2.39
C LEU A 96 5.18 -6.53 -3.44
N GLU A 97 6.33 -5.89 -3.20
CA GLU A 97 7.48 -5.93 -4.11
C GLU A 97 8.01 -7.37 -4.29
N GLU A 98 8.12 -8.12 -3.20
CA GLU A 98 8.50 -9.55 -3.23
C GLU A 98 7.49 -10.39 -4.02
N SER A 99 6.19 -10.17 -3.79
CA SER A 99 5.13 -10.89 -4.50
C SER A 99 5.14 -10.60 -6.00
N ILE A 100 5.29 -9.32 -6.38
CA ILE A 100 5.41 -8.90 -7.78
C ILE A 100 6.66 -9.51 -8.42
N SER A 101 7.81 -9.44 -7.74
CA SER A 101 9.08 -9.98 -8.24
C SER A 101 8.97 -11.48 -8.54
N LEU A 102 8.34 -12.25 -7.65
CA LEU A 102 8.08 -13.68 -7.85
C LEU A 102 7.19 -13.92 -9.07
N ILE A 103 6.06 -13.20 -9.19
CA ILE A 103 5.14 -13.34 -10.32
C ILE A 103 5.85 -13.01 -11.63
N THR A 104 6.60 -11.92 -11.70
CA THR A 104 7.36 -11.53 -12.90
C THR A 104 8.40 -12.58 -13.27
N SER A 105 9.10 -13.15 -12.28
CA SER A 105 10.08 -14.21 -12.50
C SER A 105 9.42 -15.48 -13.06
N LEU A 106 8.27 -15.89 -12.50
CA LEU A 106 7.50 -17.02 -13.00
C LEU A 106 6.99 -16.78 -14.43
N LEU A 107 6.46 -15.59 -14.71
CA LEU A 107 6.02 -15.22 -16.05
C LEU A 107 7.19 -15.23 -17.04
N SER A 108 8.39 -14.84 -16.64
CA SER A 108 9.58 -14.88 -17.52
C SER A 108 9.99 -16.31 -17.90
N ILE A 109 9.81 -17.28 -16.98
CA ILE A 109 10.08 -18.70 -17.23
C ILE A 109 8.99 -19.32 -18.11
N LEU A 110 7.73 -18.95 -17.86
CA LEU A 110 6.56 -19.50 -18.57
C LEU A 110 6.34 -18.84 -19.93
N SER A 111 6.90 -17.65 -20.17
CA SER A 111 6.80 -16.97 -21.46
C SER A 111 7.66 -17.72 -22.49
N PRO A 112 7.11 -18.07 -23.66
CA PRO A 112 7.90 -18.72 -24.70
C PRO A 112 9.07 -17.80 -25.11
N PRO A 113 10.28 -18.34 -25.33
CA PRO A 113 11.39 -17.54 -25.82
C PRO A 113 10.97 -16.90 -27.16
N VAL A 114 11.15 -15.58 -27.26
CA VAL A 114 10.94 -14.87 -28.53
C VAL A 114 12.04 -15.32 -29.48
N THR A 115 11.74 -16.31 -30.31
CA THR A 115 12.57 -16.65 -31.46
C THR A 115 12.47 -15.52 -32.47
N TYR A 116 13.58 -15.12 -33.09
CA TYR A 116 13.59 -14.10 -34.14
C TYR A 116 13.92 -14.76 -35.48
N THR A 117 13.31 -14.26 -36.57
CA THR A 117 13.75 -14.61 -37.92
C THR A 117 15.12 -14.01 -38.22
N PRO A 118 15.86 -14.51 -39.24
CA PRO A 118 17.13 -13.91 -39.67
C PRO A 118 17.04 -12.41 -40.00
N GLU A 119 15.85 -11.92 -40.33
CA GLU A 119 15.54 -10.51 -40.61
C GLU A 119 15.17 -9.70 -39.35
N GLY A 120 15.31 -10.27 -38.15
CA GLY A 120 15.11 -9.60 -36.86
C GLY A 120 13.64 -9.44 -36.43
N ARG A 121 12.72 -10.20 -37.02
CA ARG A 121 11.28 -10.14 -36.66
C ARG A 121 10.91 -11.24 -35.66
N PRO A 122 10.03 -10.97 -34.67
CA PRO A 122 9.52 -12.02 -33.78
C PRO A 122 8.88 -13.15 -34.59
N PHE A 123 9.40 -14.37 -34.44
CA PHE A 123 8.89 -15.58 -35.08
C PHE A 123 7.69 -16.08 -34.29
N MET A 124 6.50 -15.68 -34.73
CA MET A 124 5.20 -16.15 -34.22
C MET A 124 4.81 -17.50 -34.86
N GLY A 125 5.75 -18.45 -34.91
CA GLY A 125 5.59 -19.71 -35.63
C GLY A 125 5.68 -20.92 -34.71
N GLY A 126 4.54 -21.52 -34.35
CA GLY A 126 4.54 -22.96 -34.01
C GLY A 126 3.65 -23.47 -32.88
N LEU A 127 2.35 -23.15 -32.86
CA LEU A 127 1.34 -24.05 -32.25
C LEU A 127 0.57 -24.88 -33.31
N LEU A 128 1.00 -24.86 -34.57
CA LEU A 128 0.39 -25.62 -35.66
C LEU A 128 1.43 -26.52 -36.32
N ARG A 129 1.58 -27.74 -35.79
CA ARG A 129 1.81 -29.03 -36.50
C ARG A 129 2.70 -30.00 -35.72
N SER A 130 2.07 -30.93 -35.01
CA SER A 130 2.25 -32.37 -35.23
C SER A 130 0.97 -33.04 -34.72
N ARG A 131 0.21 -33.79 -35.52
CA ARG A 131 0.62 -34.95 -36.30
C ARG A 131 -0.13 -35.02 -37.63
N GLY A 132 0.62 -35.28 -38.69
CA GLY A 132 0.08 -35.80 -39.93
C GLY A 132 -0.18 -37.30 -39.81
N LYS A 133 -1.18 -37.73 -40.59
CA LYS A 133 -1.24 -38.98 -41.37
C LYS A 133 -0.71 -40.26 -40.71
N ALA A 134 -1.66 -41.10 -40.29
CA ALA A 134 -1.77 -42.48 -40.77
C ALA A 134 -3.21 -42.67 -41.26
#